data_AF-A0A0B5E318-F1
#
_entry.id   AF-A0A0B5E318-F1
#
_cell.length_a   1.000
_cell.length_b   1.000
_cell.length_c   1.000
_cell.angle_alpha   90.00
_cell.angle_beta   90.00
_cell.angle_gamma   90.00
#
_symmetry.space_group_name_H-M   'P 1'
#
loop_
_entity.id
_entity.type
_entity.pdbx_description
1 polymer ?
#
loop_
_entity_poly.entity_id
_entity_poly.type
_entity_poly.pdbx_seq_one_letter_code
_entity_poly.pdbx_strand_id
1 'polypeptide(L)'
;MSFPRRTGPWLEPLMGWTGGDDTIQQIDLSFPTLEAAIRHAKRLGVAYEVHLPAGEAARRAARARDRQAGLWSDATLSRLGLSEMRQTYRDAMAGAKRRGDPKGGDDGRSPIEVASDASLSLEARRSILMNWAYTEYLQDVASTEGMPENQRASQFAEVERALLALEAAVAADGLYPSVEEGRAA
;
A
#
# COMPACT_ATOMS: atom_id res chain seq x y z
N MET A 1 7.91 -5.31 -29.58
CA MET A 1 6.72 -4.42 -29.58
C MET A 1 5.77 -5.09 -30.52
N SER A 2 4.62 -5.50 -30.00
CA SER A 2 3.61 -6.21 -30.76
C SER A 2 2.37 -5.32 -30.89
N PHE A 3 1.63 -5.53 -31.99
CA PHE A 3 0.40 -4.82 -32.27
C PHE A 3 -0.80 -5.72 -31.93
N PRO A 4 -1.89 -5.17 -31.36
CA PRO A 4 -3.11 -5.94 -31.16
C PRO A 4 -3.77 -6.29 -32.50
N ARG A 5 -4.49 -7.42 -32.54
CA ARG A 5 -5.24 -7.85 -33.73
C ARG A 5 -6.36 -6.87 -34.02
N ARG A 6 -6.45 -6.40 -35.27
CA ARG A 6 -7.52 -5.49 -35.72
C ARG A 6 -8.71 -6.23 -36.30
N THR A 7 -8.43 -7.34 -36.99
CA THR A 7 -9.44 -8.20 -37.63
C THR A 7 -9.29 -9.63 -37.12
N GLY A 8 -10.42 -10.31 -36.90
CA GLY A 8 -10.44 -11.74 -36.58
C GLY A 8 -10.03 -12.60 -37.78
N PRO A 9 -9.48 -13.80 -37.54
CA PRO A 9 -9.25 -14.75 -38.63
C PRO A 9 -10.59 -15.18 -39.25
N TRP A 10 -10.62 -15.38 -40.57
CA TRP A 10 -11.79 -15.91 -41.28
C TRP A 10 -11.48 -17.29 -41.86
N LEU A 11 -12.51 -18.11 -42.04
CA LEU A 11 -12.38 -19.45 -42.61
C LEU A 11 -12.67 -19.41 -44.11
N GLU A 12 -11.73 -19.90 -44.90
CA GLU A 12 -11.86 -19.97 -46.34
C GLU A 12 -12.85 -21.10 -46.74
N PRO A 13 -13.87 -20.82 -47.56
CA PRO A 13 -14.98 -21.74 -47.81
C PRO A 13 -14.63 -22.98 -48.64
N LEU A 14 -13.59 -22.92 -49.47
CA LEU A 14 -13.22 -24.02 -50.38
C LEU A 14 -12.35 -25.08 -49.68
N MET A 15 -11.33 -24.64 -48.96
CA MET A 15 -10.28 -25.50 -48.38
C MET A 15 -10.29 -25.51 -46.84
N GLY A 16 -11.07 -24.64 -46.19
CA GLY A 16 -11.13 -24.56 -44.72
C GLY A 16 -9.86 -23.99 -44.08
N TRP A 17 -9.09 -23.19 -44.81
CA TRP A 17 -7.88 -22.55 -44.28
C TRP A 17 -8.22 -21.27 -43.54
N THR A 18 -7.41 -20.95 -42.52
CA THR A 18 -7.57 -19.74 -41.72
C THR A 18 -6.89 -18.56 -42.42
N GLY A 19 -7.68 -17.69 -43.04
CA GLY A 19 -7.23 -16.46 -43.68
C GLY A 19 -7.20 -15.28 -42.71
N GLY A 20 -6.35 -14.29 -42.98
CA GLY A 20 -6.29 -13.03 -42.25
C GLY A 20 -5.77 -11.90 -43.14
N ASP A 21 -6.33 -10.70 -42.97
CA ASP A 21 -5.95 -9.47 -43.68
C ASP A 21 -5.02 -8.55 -42.86
N ASP A 22 -4.82 -8.87 -41.58
CA ASP A 22 -3.98 -8.09 -40.67
C ASP A 22 -2.49 -8.46 -40.83
N THR A 23 -1.82 -7.76 -41.75
CA THR A 23 -0.38 -7.92 -42.00
C THR A 23 0.50 -7.38 -40.87
N ILE A 24 -0.03 -6.46 -40.06
CA ILE A 24 0.71 -5.85 -38.95
C ILE A 24 1.00 -6.88 -37.85
N GLN A 25 0.15 -7.92 -37.72
CA GLN A 25 0.38 -9.05 -36.82
C GLN A 25 1.66 -9.83 -37.09
N GLN A 26 2.20 -9.74 -38.30
CA GLN A 26 3.40 -10.46 -38.69
C GLN A 26 4.68 -9.73 -38.26
N ILE A 27 4.57 -8.51 -37.73
CA ILE A 27 5.70 -7.65 -37.38
C ILE A 27 5.89 -7.64 -35.85
N ASP A 28 7.05 -8.10 -35.39
CA ASP A 28 7.53 -7.84 -34.02
C ASP A 28 8.81 -7.00 -34.07
N LEU A 29 8.80 -5.89 -33.32
CA LEU A 29 9.91 -4.95 -33.26
C LEU A 29 10.64 -5.05 -31.92
N SER A 30 11.87 -5.55 -31.94
CA SER A 30 12.73 -5.59 -30.75
C SER A 30 13.48 -4.26 -30.58
N PHE A 31 13.48 -3.73 -29.36
CA PHE A 31 14.18 -2.49 -29.01
C PHE A 31 15.15 -2.72 -27.85
N PRO A 32 16.28 -2.00 -27.81
CA PRO A 32 17.24 -2.12 -26.71
C PRO A 32 16.74 -1.47 -25.42
N THR A 33 15.87 -0.46 -25.50
CA THR A 33 15.31 0.24 -24.34
C THR A 33 13.82 0.54 -24.53
N LEU A 34 13.10 0.66 -23.42
CA LEU A 34 11.70 1.09 -23.42
C LEU A 34 11.53 2.48 -24.07
N GLU A 35 12.42 3.42 -23.76
CA GLU A 35 12.37 4.77 -24.35
C GLU A 35 12.53 4.76 -25.87
N ALA A 36 13.38 3.87 -26.42
CA ALA A 36 13.52 3.72 -27.86
C ALA A 36 12.23 3.21 -28.51
N ALA A 37 11.55 2.25 -27.87
CA ALA A 37 10.25 1.75 -28.32
C ALA A 37 9.17 2.84 -28.27
N ILE A 38 9.08 3.59 -27.17
CA ILE A 38 8.13 4.70 -27.00
C ILE A 38 8.36 5.79 -28.04
N ARG A 39 9.62 6.18 -28.29
CA ARG A 39 9.97 7.18 -29.31
C ARG A 39 9.56 6.70 -30.70
N HIS A 40 9.73 5.42 -31.00
CA HIS A 40 9.31 4.85 -32.27
C HIS A 40 7.78 4.87 -32.43
N ALA A 41 7.03 4.44 -31.41
CA ALA A 41 5.57 4.49 -31.38
C ALA A 41 5.04 5.93 -31.55
N LYS A 42 5.63 6.90 -30.84
CA LYS A 42 5.31 8.32 -30.97
C LYS A 42 5.57 8.85 -32.39
N ARG A 43 6.68 8.46 -33.02
CA ARG A 43 7.01 8.84 -34.40
C ARG A 43 6.03 8.25 -35.42
N LEU A 44 5.54 7.03 -35.17
CA LEU A 44 4.50 6.40 -35.98
C LEU A 44 3.10 6.97 -35.73
N GLY A 45 2.91 7.78 -34.67
CA GLY A 45 1.62 8.34 -34.30
C GLY A 45 0.62 7.29 -33.77
N VAL A 46 1.11 6.15 -33.27
CA VAL A 46 0.25 5.08 -32.74
C VAL A 46 0.09 5.18 -31.24
N ALA A 47 -1.12 4.93 -30.74
CA ALA A 47 -1.36 4.73 -29.32
C ALA A 47 -0.57 3.49 -28.85
N TYR A 48 0.02 3.58 -27.67
CA TYR A 48 0.82 2.50 -27.10
C TYR A 48 0.49 2.32 -25.62
N GLU A 49 0.58 1.08 -25.17
CA GLU A 49 0.49 0.71 -23.77
C GLU A 49 1.79 0.03 -23.35
N VAL A 50 2.31 0.38 -22.17
CA VAL A 50 3.54 -0.21 -21.64
C VAL A 50 3.20 -1.32 -20.67
N HIS A 51 3.45 -2.55 -21.08
CA HIS A 51 3.26 -3.74 -20.25
C HIS A 51 4.57 -4.03 -19.53
N LEU A 52 4.64 -3.72 -18.24
CA LEU A 52 5.76 -4.15 -17.41
C LEU A 52 5.63 -5.64 -17.08
N PRO A 53 6.76 -6.37 -16.94
CA PRO A 53 6.70 -7.74 -16.46
C PRO A 53 6.01 -7.76 -15.08
N ALA A 54 5.18 -8.77 -14.83
CA ALA A 54 4.31 -8.82 -13.64
C ALA A 54 5.06 -8.56 -12.32
N GLY A 55 6.28 -9.08 -12.19
CA GLY A 55 7.12 -8.85 -11.01
C GLY A 55 7.58 -7.39 -10.85
N GLU A 56 7.87 -6.68 -11.94
CA GLU A 56 8.28 -5.27 -11.88
C GLU A 56 7.08 -4.34 -11.67
N ALA A 57 5.95 -4.64 -12.31
CA ALA A 57 4.69 -3.92 -12.09
C ALA A 57 4.27 -4.00 -10.61
N ALA A 58 4.27 -5.21 -10.03
CA ALA A 58 3.95 -5.43 -8.63
C ALA A 58 4.90 -4.68 -7.69
N ARG A 59 6.21 -4.69 -7.98
CA ARG A 59 7.22 -3.93 -7.20
C ARG A 59 6.99 -2.42 -7.28
N ARG A 60 6.68 -1.88 -8.46
CA ARG A 60 6.36 -0.45 -8.63
C ARG A 60 5.09 -0.06 -7.89
N ALA A 61 4.04 -0.88 -7.98
CA ALA A 61 2.79 -0.66 -7.27
C ALA A 61 3.00 -0.70 -5.75
N ALA A 62 3.74 -1.69 -5.24
CA ALA A 62 4.10 -1.77 -3.83
C ALA A 62 4.84 -0.52 -3.35
N ARG A 63 5.88 -0.07 -4.08
CA ARG A 63 6.61 1.17 -3.74
C ARG A 63 5.72 2.41 -3.77
N ALA A 64 4.79 2.50 -4.71
CA ALA A 64 3.86 3.62 -4.78
C ALA A 64 2.91 3.61 -3.57
N ARG A 65 2.40 2.43 -3.19
CA ARG A 65 1.57 2.23 -2.00
C ARG A 65 2.31 2.59 -0.72
N ASP A 66 3.57 2.15 -0.57
CA ASP A 66 4.39 2.46 0.60
C ASP A 66 4.62 3.97 0.74
N ARG A 67 4.88 4.67 -0.37
CA ARG A 67 4.97 6.14 -0.38
C ARG A 67 3.67 6.80 0.02
N GLN A 68 2.54 6.33 -0.51
CA GLN A 68 1.23 6.87 -0.18
C GLN A 68 0.91 6.66 1.31
N ALA A 69 1.23 5.48 1.86
CA ALA A 69 1.08 5.18 3.28
C ALA A 69 1.91 6.12 4.15
N GLY A 70 3.16 6.42 3.78
CA GLY A 70 4.01 7.38 4.51
C GLY A 70 3.51 8.83 4.47
N LEU A 71 3.03 9.28 3.31
CA LEU A 71 2.43 10.63 3.18
C LEU A 71 1.13 10.74 3.97
N TRP A 72 0.30 9.70 3.91
CA TRP A 72 -0.92 9.63 4.69
C TRP A 72 -0.60 9.60 6.19
N SER A 73 0.40 8.80 6.62
CA SER A 73 0.75 8.74 8.04
C SER A 73 1.24 10.07 8.60
N ASP A 74 2.05 10.77 7.81
CA ASP A 74 2.52 12.12 8.16
C ASP A 74 1.37 13.11 8.31
N ALA A 75 0.36 13.04 7.43
CA ALA A 75 -0.84 13.87 7.49
C ALA A 75 -1.71 13.53 8.71
N THR A 76 -1.94 12.25 8.99
CA THR A 76 -2.72 11.77 10.14
C THR A 76 -2.07 12.20 11.45
N LEU A 77 -0.76 12.01 11.60
CA LEU A 77 -0.02 12.45 12.79
C LEU A 77 -0.09 13.97 12.97
N SER A 78 0.00 14.73 11.88
CA SER A 78 -0.14 16.19 11.93
C SER A 78 -1.54 16.61 12.41
N ARG A 79 -2.60 15.93 11.93
CA ARG A 79 -3.98 16.17 12.38
C ARG A 79 -4.19 15.81 13.85
N LEU A 80 -3.53 14.75 14.33
CA LEU A 80 -3.59 14.31 15.73
C LEU A 80 -2.71 15.14 16.68
N GLY A 81 -1.98 16.14 16.18
CA GLY A 81 -1.05 16.94 16.99
C GLY A 81 0.24 16.20 17.37
N LEU A 82 0.55 15.09 16.69
CA LEU A 82 1.73 14.23 16.90
C LEU A 82 2.81 14.46 15.82
N SER A 83 2.92 15.68 15.30
CA SER A 83 3.85 16.02 14.20
C SER A 83 5.31 15.72 14.54
N GLU A 84 5.71 15.91 15.79
CA GLU A 84 7.06 15.62 16.29
C GLU A 84 7.40 14.13 16.24
N MET A 85 6.39 13.25 16.24
CA MET A 85 6.55 11.80 16.23
C MET A 85 6.62 11.21 14.82
N ARG A 86 6.64 12.04 13.77
CA ARG A 86 6.70 11.55 12.38
C ARG A 86 7.91 10.66 12.10
N GLN A 87 9.07 11.02 12.65
CA GLN A 87 10.29 10.23 12.44
C GLN A 87 10.21 8.89 13.18
N THR A 88 9.74 8.88 14.43
CA THR A 88 9.62 7.65 15.23
C THR A 88 8.62 6.66 14.61
N TYR A 89 7.50 7.17 14.06
CA TYR A 89 6.54 6.34 13.33
C TYR A 89 7.10 5.83 12.00
N ARG A 90 7.86 6.65 11.26
CA ARG A 90 8.55 6.19 10.03
C ARG A 90 9.53 5.06 10.33
N ASP A 91 10.32 5.18 11.40
CA ASP A 91 11.28 4.16 11.81
C ASP A 91 10.58 2.89 12.29
N ALA A 92 9.52 3.03 13.08
CA ALA A 92 8.67 1.91 13.50
C ALA A 92 8.07 1.16 12.29
N MET A 93 7.55 1.88 11.29
CA MET A 93 6.96 1.29 10.08
C MET A 93 8.01 0.64 9.17
N ALA A 94 9.20 1.24 9.06
CA ALA A 94 10.32 0.64 8.31
C ALA A 94 10.81 -0.67 8.95
N GLY A 95 10.76 -0.75 10.28
CA GLY A 95 11.09 -1.97 11.05
C GLY A 95 10.00 -3.04 11.04
N ALA A 96 8.75 -2.67 10.75
CA ALA A 96 7.58 -3.55 10.92
C ALA A 96 7.68 -4.87 10.14
N LYS A 97 8.12 -4.80 8.88
CA LYS A 97 8.31 -6.00 8.05
C LYS A 97 9.39 -6.94 8.61
N ARG A 98 10.41 -6.41 9.27
CA ARG A 98 11.50 -7.22 9.87
C ARG A 98 11.03 -7.91 11.14
N ARG A 99 10.18 -7.24 11.93
CA ARG A 99 9.58 -7.79 13.15
C ARG A 99 8.42 -8.73 12.87
N GLY A 100 7.83 -8.66 11.67
CA GLY A 100 6.66 -9.46 11.31
C GLY A 100 5.37 -8.90 11.92
N ASP A 101 5.32 -7.59 12.12
CA ASP A 101 4.16 -6.94 12.73
C ASP A 101 2.90 -7.15 11.86
N PRO A 102 1.75 -7.52 12.46
CA PRO A 102 0.51 -7.65 11.72
C PRO A 102 0.03 -6.28 11.22
N LYS A 103 -0.82 -6.30 10.18
CA LYS A 103 -1.40 -5.06 9.63
C LYS A 103 -2.51 -4.46 10.52
N GLY A 104 -2.93 -5.20 11.55
CA GLY A 104 -4.02 -4.85 12.46
C GLY A 104 -5.40 -5.21 11.88
N GLY A 105 -6.37 -5.47 12.76
CA GLY A 105 -7.75 -5.83 12.38
C GLY A 105 -7.99 -7.30 12.01
N ASP A 106 -6.95 -8.06 11.66
CA ASP A 106 -7.07 -9.47 11.23
C ASP A 106 -7.30 -10.44 12.41
N ASP A 107 -6.83 -10.10 13.61
CA ASP A 107 -6.80 -11.01 14.78
C ASP A 107 -8.04 -10.89 15.70
N GLY A 108 -9.00 -10.01 15.39
CA GLY A 108 -10.18 -9.76 16.22
C GLY A 108 -9.93 -9.02 17.54
N ARG A 109 -8.68 -8.63 17.84
CA ARG A 109 -8.32 -7.72 18.94
C ARG A 109 -8.92 -6.34 18.70
N SER A 110 -9.19 -5.58 19.76
CA SER A 110 -9.57 -4.17 19.64
C SER A 110 -8.32 -3.26 19.50
N PRO A 111 -8.43 -2.07 18.86
CA PRO A 111 -7.29 -1.15 18.74
C PRO A 111 -6.70 -0.75 20.11
N ILE A 112 -7.55 -0.59 21.13
CA ILE A 112 -7.11 -0.20 22.46
C ILE A 112 -6.37 -1.33 23.20
N GLU A 113 -6.73 -2.59 22.95
CA GLU A 113 -5.98 -3.75 23.45
C GLU A 113 -4.56 -3.76 22.88
N VAL A 114 -4.42 -3.54 21.56
CA VAL A 114 -3.10 -3.47 20.92
C VAL A 114 -2.26 -2.33 21.49
N ALA A 115 -2.86 -1.17 21.78
CA ALA A 115 -2.16 -0.07 22.44
C ALA A 115 -1.66 -0.42 23.85
N SER A 116 -2.45 -1.18 24.60
CA SER A 116 -2.17 -1.53 26.01
C SER A 116 -1.31 -2.79 26.17
N ASP A 117 -1.07 -3.54 25.08
CA ASP A 117 -0.36 -4.81 25.12
C ASP A 117 1.13 -4.63 25.44
N ALA A 118 1.51 -4.97 26.68
CA ALA A 118 2.89 -4.90 27.15
C ALA A 118 3.80 -6.00 26.55
N SER A 119 3.23 -7.04 25.93
CA SER A 119 4.02 -8.08 25.25
C SER A 119 4.62 -7.59 23.93
N LEU A 120 4.03 -6.53 23.35
CA LEU A 120 4.48 -5.91 22.12
C LEU A 120 5.44 -4.75 22.42
N SER A 121 6.53 -4.68 21.66
CA SER A 121 7.41 -3.52 21.71
C SER A 121 6.65 -2.25 21.35
N LEU A 122 7.09 -1.09 21.87
CA LEU A 122 6.46 0.18 21.55
C LEU A 122 6.42 0.45 20.03
N GLU A 123 7.50 0.11 19.33
CA GLU A 123 7.57 0.23 17.87
C GLU A 123 6.57 -0.68 17.15
N ALA A 124 6.33 -1.89 17.66
CA ALA A 124 5.32 -2.79 17.12
C ALA A 124 3.91 -2.26 17.36
N ARG A 125 3.61 -1.73 18.55
CA ARG A 125 2.29 -1.11 18.82
C ARG A 125 2.02 0.08 17.90
N ARG A 126 3.02 0.95 17.72
CA ARG A 126 2.94 2.10 16.80
C ARG A 126 2.72 1.66 15.34
N SER A 127 3.49 0.67 14.86
CA SER A 127 3.39 0.20 13.48
C SER A 127 2.05 -0.51 13.19
N ILE A 128 1.58 -1.34 14.12
CA ILE A 128 0.32 -2.08 13.98
C ILE A 128 -0.85 -1.11 13.94
N LEU A 129 -0.94 -0.18 14.90
CA LEU A 129 -2.01 0.81 14.92
C LEU A 129 -2.00 1.72 13.69
N MET A 130 -0.82 2.11 13.20
CA MET A 130 -0.73 2.96 12.02
C MET A 130 -1.12 2.23 10.73
N ASN A 131 -0.69 0.98 10.55
CA ASN A 131 -1.12 0.13 9.43
C ASN A 131 -2.62 -0.14 9.47
N TRP A 132 -3.18 -0.33 10.67
CA TRP A 132 -4.60 -0.55 10.85
C TRP A 132 -5.40 0.70 10.48
N ALA A 133 -5.00 1.86 11.01
CA ALA A 133 -5.63 3.14 10.69
C ALA A 133 -5.63 3.41 9.17
N TYR A 134 -4.53 3.08 8.47
CA TYR A 134 -4.45 3.22 7.02
C TYR A 134 -5.38 2.24 6.29
N THR A 135 -5.52 1.02 6.79
CA THR A 135 -6.41 0.00 6.20
C THR A 135 -7.88 0.41 6.33
N GLU A 136 -8.30 0.89 7.50
CA GLU A 136 -9.66 1.43 7.72
C GLU A 136 -9.92 2.66 6.84
N TYR A 137 -8.95 3.58 6.75
CA TYR A 137 -9.06 4.74 5.86
C TYR A 137 -9.27 4.33 4.39
N LEU A 138 -8.55 3.33 3.90
CA LEU A 138 -8.73 2.83 2.53
C LEU A 138 -10.12 2.22 2.32
N GLN A 139 -10.69 1.55 3.33
CA GLN A 139 -12.05 1.00 3.26
C GLN A 139 -13.10 2.12 3.24
N ASP A 140 -12.90 3.18 4.01
CA ASP A 140 -13.79 4.35 4.08
C ASP A 140 -13.81 5.14 2.76
N VAL A 141 -12.62 5.39 2.19
CA VAL A 141 -12.48 6.04 0.88
C VAL A 141 -13.13 5.19 -0.22
N ALA A 142 -12.89 3.88 -0.22
CA ALA A 142 -13.52 2.96 -1.17
C ALA A 142 -15.05 2.94 -1.04
N SER A 143 -15.58 3.01 0.18
CA SER A 143 -17.02 3.06 0.43
C SER A 143 -17.65 4.36 -0.09
N THR A 144 -16.91 5.47 -0.02
CA THR A 144 -17.35 6.80 -0.48
C THR A 144 -17.32 6.93 -2.00
N GLU A 145 -16.41 6.24 -2.71
CA GLU A 145 -16.18 6.40 -4.16
C GLU A 145 -17.11 5.54 -5.05
N GLY A 146 -17.95 4.68 -4.47
CA GLY A 146 -19.11 4.10 -5.16
C GLY A 146 -19.13 2.58 -5.21
N MET A 147 -19.54 1.96 -4.10
CA MET A 147 -20.39 0.76 -3.98
C MET A 147 -20.59 0.54 -2.46
N PRO A 148 -21.82 0.63 -1.91
CA PRO A 148 -22.02 0.50 -0.47
C PRO A 148 -22.04 -0.98 -0.07
N GLU A 149 -20.88 -1.60 0.11
CA GLU A 149 -20.83 -3.01 0.55
C GLU A 149 -20.86 -3.16 2.07
N ASN A 150 -20.47 -2.14 2.85
CA ASN A 150 -20.36 -2.29 4.31
C ASN A 150 -21.10 -1.20 5.08
N GLN A 151 -22.24 -1.58 5.67
CA GLN A 151 -22.91 -0.85 6.75
C GLN A 151 -22.11 -0.89 8.08
N ARG A 152 -20.80 -1.16 8.03
CA ARG A 152 -19.94 -1.19 9.22
C ARG A 152 -19.51 0.24 9.52
N ALA A 153 -19.78 0.72 10.73
CA ALA A 153 -19.21 1.96 11.20
C ALA A 153 -17.68 1.83 11.21
N SER A 154 -17.00 2.73 10.50
CA SER A 154 -15.54 2.75 10.36
C SER A 154 -14.90 2.75 11.77
N GLN A 155 -14.01 1.78 12.05
CA GLN A 155 -13.30 1.71 13.34
C GLN A 155 -12.17 2.76 13.45
N PHE A 156 -12.03 3.59 12.43
CA PHE A 156 -11.00 4.61 12.31
C PHE A 156 -10.88 5.49 13.55
N ALA A 157 -11.99 6.03 14.07
CA ALA A 157 -11.98 6.88 15.26
C ALA A 157 -11.50 6.13 16.53
N GLU A 158 -11.72 4.83 16.60
CA GLU A 158 -11.23 3.99 17.70
C GLU A 158 -9.71 3.79 17.62
N VAL A 159 -9.19 3.57 16.41
CA VAL A 159 -7.74 3.45 16.18
C VAL A 159 -7.03 4.78 16.48
N GLU A 160 -7.63 5.92 16.12
CA GLU A 160 -7.08 7.25 16.48
C GLU A 160 -7.01 7.45 18.00
N ARG A 161 -8.07 7.05 18.72
CA ARG A 161 -8.09 7.09 20.19
C ARG A 161 -7.03 6.18 20.78
N ALA A 162 -6.82 5.00 20.21
CA ALA A 162 -5.78 4.07 20.66
C ALA A 162 -4.37 4.62 20.43
N LEU A 163 -4.11 5.28 19.30
CA LEU A 163 -2.84 5.98 19.03
C LEU A 163 -2.58 7.09 20.05
N LEU A 164 -3.59 7.93 20.32
CA LEU A 164 -3.48 8.98 21.34
C LEU A 164 -3.26 8.40 22.75
N ALA A 165 -3.97 7.33 23.10
CA ALA A 165 -3.82 6.65 24.38
C ALA A 165 -2.42 6.03 24.54
N LEU A 166 -1.88 5.42 23.48
CA LEU A 166 -0.52 4.87 23.47
C LEU A 166 0.51 5.98 23.74
N GLU A 167 0.44 7.10 23.02
CA GLU A 167 1.40 8.19 23.20
C GLU A 167 1.24 8.90 24.55
N ALA A 168 0.01 9.03 25.05
CA ALA A 168 -0.23 9.54 26.40
C ALA A 168 0.39 8.62 27.47
N ALA A 169 0.27 7.31 27.31
CA ALA A 169 0.88 6.34 28.22
C ALA A 169 2.41 6.37 28.18
N VAL A 170 3.00 6.49 26.98
CA VAL A 170 4.46 6.64 26.81
C VAL A 170 4.96 7.95 27.43
N ALA A 171 4.22 9.04 27.24
CA ALA A 171 4.55 10.32 27.87
C ALA A 171 4.47 10.23 29.40
N ALA A 172 3.50 9.51 29.95
CA ALA A 172 3.38 9.29 31.39
C ALA A 172 4.52 8.44 31.94
N ASP A 173 4.91 7.36 31.24
CA ASP A 173 6.04 6.50 31.60
C ASP A 173 7.39 7.25 31.55
N GLY A 174 7.56 8.12 30.54
CA GLY A 174 8.74 8.99 30.43
C GLY A 174 8.79 10.12 31.47
N LEU A 175 7.64 10.55 32.01
CA LEU A 175 7.55 11.59 33.03
C LEU A 175 7.77 11.04 34.45
N TYR A 176 7.47 9.75 34.67
CA TYR A 176 7.73 9.02 35.89
C TYR A 176 8.67 7.84 35.61
N PRO A 177 9.98 8.08 35.36
CA PRO A 177 10.91 6.97 35.22
C PRO A 177 10.81 6.10 36.47
N SER A 178 10.53 4.80 36.27
CA SER A 178 10.37 3.82 37.34
C SER A 178 11.47 4.01 38.38
N VAL A 179 11.08 4.51 39.55
CA VAL A 179 11.95 4.67 40.70
C VAL A 179 12.12 3.29 41.32
N GLU A 180 12.83 2.41 40.62
CA GLU A 180 13.30 1.14 41.14
C GLU A 180 14.83 1.11 40.99
N GLU A 181 15.65 0.80 41.98
CA GLU A 181 15.45 0.48 43.39
C GLU A 181 16.83 0.71 44.03
N GLY A 182 16.98 1.79 44.78
CA GLY A 182 18.07 1.94 45.73
C GLY A 182 17.77 1.12 46.97
N ARG A 183 17.75 -0.21 46.89
CA ARG A 183 17.58 -1.06 48.08
C ARG A 183 18.13 -2.48 47.96
N ALA A 184 19.44 -2.61 48.17
CA ALA A 184 20.11 -3.73 48.88
C ALA A 184 21.62 -3.44 48.82
N ALA A 185 22.21 -2.89 49.88
CA ALA A 185 22.82 -3.58 51.02
C ALA A 185 24.36 -3.59 50.87
#